data_AF-A0A944ZEN2-F1
#
_entry.id   AF-A0A944ZEN2-F1
#
_cell.length_a   1.000
_cell.length_b   1.000
_cell.length_c   1.000
_cell.angle_alpha   90.00
_cell.angle_beta   90.00
_cell.angle_gamma   90.00
#
_symmetry.space_group_name_H-M   'P 1'
#
loop_
_entity.id
_entity.type
_entity.pdbx_description
1 polymer ?
#
loop_
_entity_poly.entity_id
_entity_poly.type
_entity_poly.pdbx_seq_one_letter_code
_entity_poly.pdbx_strand_id
1 'polypeptide(L)'
;THYKVLQAIADAVRIWNDETDLSHLRIWGYRNVWYRFDLAEADLIIPVTLNSMAIIQSTFMNCYLSQRDASFPSFELDGPFCDLSQKIWVEQHQDLQLMLGRDYWYQNKNPHLRAVHGAVYLKEMDVETFLTVARKLKDSMEGSTLSP
;
A
#
# COMPACT_ATOMS: atom_id res chain seq x y z
N THR A 1 -5.79 15.19 1.63
CA THR A 1 -7.04 14.47 1.26
C THR A 1 -7.09 13.05 1.82
N HIS A 2 -6.10 12.19 1.54
CA HIS A 2 -6.07 10.79 2.03
C HIS A 2 -6.28 10.63 3.54
N TYR A 3 -5.62 11.45 4.36
CA TYR A 3 -5.80 11.44 5.82
C TYR A 3 -7.26 11.66 6.25
N LYS A 4 -7.94 12.68 5.69
CA LYS A 4 -9.33 13.00 6.05
C LYS A 4 -10.29 11.87 5.64
N VAL A 5 -10.03 11.23 4.50
CA VAL A 5 -10.80 10.05 4.05
C VAL A 5 -10.59 8.89 5.01
N LEU A 6 -9.35 8.63 5.44
CA LEU A 6 -9.06 7.61 6.44
C LEU A 6 -9.82 7.86 7.75
N GLN A 7 -9.83 9.10 8.25
CA GLN A 7 -10.59 9.45 9.46
C GLN A 7 -12.10 9.25 9.27
N ALA A 8 -12.65 9.64 8.12
CA ALA A 8 -14.07 9.43 7.83
C ALA A 8 -14.44 7.93 7.79
N ILE A 9 -13.59 7.09 7.21
CA ILE A 9 -13.77 5.63 7.22
C ILE A 9 -13.66 5.09 8.65
N ALA A 10 -12.70 5.57 9.44
CA ALA A 10 -12.55 5.16 10.84
C ALA A 10 -13.79 5.51 11.68
N ASP A 11 -14.35 6.71 11.51
CA ASP A 11 -15.58 7.10 12.19
C ASP A 11 -16.78 6.25 11.76
N ALA A 12 -16.90 5.94 10.46
CA ALA A 12 -17.94 5.05 9.96
C ALA A 12 -17.83 3.63 10.52
N VAL A 13 -16.62 3.06 10.55
CA VAL A 13 -16.36 1.73 11.13
C VAL A 13 -16.66 1.72 12.62
N ARG A 14 -16.33 2.80 13.34
CA ARG A 14 -16.65 2.92 14.77
C ARG A 14 -18.17 2.89 15.02
N ILE A 15 -18.93 3.68 14.27
CA ILE A 15 -20.41 3.70 14.38
C ILE A 15 -20.97 2.31 14.03
N TRP A 16 -20.48 1.69 12.96
CA TRP A 16 -20.93 0.36 12.55
C TRP A 16 -20.65 -0.71 13.60
N ASN A 17 -19.51 -0.62 14.29
CA ASN A 17 -19.14 -1.53 15.38
C ASN A 17 -20.02 -1.37 16.63
N ASP A 18 -20.68 -0.23 16.82
CA ASP A 18 -21.65 -0.01 17.90
C ASP A 18 -22.99 -0.72 17.59
N GLU A 19 -23.29 -0.98 16.32
CA GLU A 19 -24.57 -1.53 15.84
C GLU A 19 -24.50 -3.00 15.42
N THR A 20 -23.31 -3.52 15.08
CA THR A 20 -23.11 -4.87 14.52
C THR A 20 -21.82 -5.49 15.05
N ASP A 21 -21.81 -6.81 15.22
CA ASP A 21 -20.59 -7.56 15.52
C ASP A 21 -19.66 -7.59 14.30
N LEU A 22 -18.52 -6.90 14.41
CA LEU A 22 -17.48 -6.82 13.39
C LEU A 22 -16.22 -7.63 13.75
N SER A 23 -16.30 -8.56 14.69
CA SER A 23 -15.16 -9.40 15.11
C SER A 23 -14.48 -10.16 13.97
N HIS A 24 -15.22 -10.45 12.90
CA HIS A 24 -14.71 -11.10 11.69
C HIS A 24 -14.34 -10.14 10.55
N LEU A 25 -14.56 -8.83 10.70
CA LEU A 25 -14.18 -7.85 9.69
C LEU A 25 -12.65 -7.69 9.66
N ARG A 26 -12.07 -7.85 8.47
CA ARG A 26 -10.65 -7.61 8.21
C ARG A 26 -10.47 -6.42 7.29
N ILE A 27 -9.63 -5.48 7.71
CA ILE A 27 -9.35 -4.24 6.99
C ILE A 27 -7.91 -4.30 6.49
N TRP A 28 -7.73 -4.21 5.17
CA TRP A 28 -6.41 -4.22 4.57
C TRP A 28 -5.91 -2.81 4.33
N GLY A 29 -4.82 -2.47 5.00
CA GLY A 29 -4.04 -1.28 4.70
C GLY A 29 -3.20 -1.52 3.46
N TYR A 30 -3.40 -0.69 2.44
CA TYR A 30 -2.43 -0.48 1.37
C TYR A 30 -1.81 0.90 1.54
N ARG A 31 -0.49 0.94 1.54
CA ARG A 31 0.29 2.15 1.75
C ARG A 31 1.08 2.42 0.48
N ASN A 32 0.80 3.57 -0.12
CA ASN A 32 1.15 3.91 -1.51
C ASN A 32 2.50 4.64 -1.59
N VAL A 33 2.68 5.50 -2.60
CA VAL A 33 3.91 6.26 -2.81
C VAL A 33 4.33 7.17 -1.65
N TRP A 34 3.42 7.51 -0.73
CA TRP A 34 3.67 8.49 0.35
C TRP A 34 4.06 7.87 1.69
N TYR A 35 3.75 6.59 1.89
CA TYR A 35 4.11 5.83 3.07
C TYR A 35 4.07 4.37 2.66
N ARG A 36 5.01 3.56 3.12
CA ARG A 36 5.12 2.13 2.79
C ARG A 36 5.09 1.32 4.08
N PHE A 37 4.59 0.09 4.00
CA PHE A 37 4.85 -0.88 5.07
C PHE A 37 6.19 -1.53 4.81
N ASP A 38 6.95 -1.75 5.87
CA ASP A 38 8.13 -2.61 5.81
C ASP A 38 7.71 -4.09 5.73
N LEU A 39 8.62 -4.94 5.25
CA LEU A 39 8.37 -6.39 5.19
C LEU A 39 7.96 -6.96 6.57
N ALA A 40 8.56 -6.45 7.65
CA ALA A 40 8.25 -6.88 9.02
C ALA A 40 6.84 -6.48 9.49
N GLU A 41 6.20 -5.53 8.82
CA GLU A 41 4.84 -5.08 9.15
C GLU A 41 3.75 -5.74 8.30
N ALA A 42 4.15 -6.46 7.24
CA ALA A 42 3.26 -7.04 6.25
C ALA A 42 2.66 -8.36 6.73
N ASP A 43 1.33 -8.45 6.69
CA ASP A 43 0.60 -9.69 6.97
C ASP A 43 0.27 -10.46 5.68
N LEU A 44 0.16 -9.72 4.55
CA LEU A 44 -0.03 -10.30 3.22
C LEU A 44 0.97 -9.72 2.22
N ILE A 45 1.43 -10.59 1.33
CA ILE A 45 2.29 -10.24 0.21
C ILE A 45 1.58 -10.65 -1.07
N ILE A 46 1.27 -9.67 -1.93
CA ILE A 46 0.66 -9.92 -3.22
C ILE A 46 1.75 -9.95 -4.29
N PRO A 47 2.01 -11.09 -4.94
CA PRO A 47 2.97 -11.18 -6.03
C PRO A 47 2.47 -10.44 -7.27
N VAL A 48 3.36 -9.67 -7.89
CA VAL A 48 3.08 -8.85 -9.07
C VAL A 48 3.91 -9.34 -10.25
N THR A 49 3.27 -9.48 -11.42
CA THR A 49 3.93 -9.87 -12.67
C THR A 49 4.20 -8.64 -13.55
N LEU A 50 5.06 -8.80 -14.57
CA LEU A 50 5.27 -7.75 -15.57
C LEU A 50 3.97 -7.34 -16.28
N ASN A 51 3.05 -8.28 -16.49
CA ASN A 51 1.74 -7.97 -17.06
C ASN A 51 0.90 -7.10 -16.13
N SER A 52 0.90 -7.39 -14.82
CA SER A 52 0.23 -6.55 -13.81
C SER A 52 0.82 -5.12 -13.79
N MET A 53 2.14 -5.00 -13.93
CA MET A 53 2.81 -3.70 -14.06
C MET A 53 2.38 -2.95 -15.33
N ALA A 54 2.34 -3.63 -16.47
CA ALA A 54 1.89 -3.02 -17.74
C ALA A 54 0.42 -2.55 -17.66
N ILE A 55 -0.45 -3.34 -17.02
CA ILE A 55 -1.84 -2.97 -16.79
C ILE A 55 -1.94 -1.71 -15.95
N ILE A 56 -1.26 -1.61 -14.80
CA ILE A 56 -1.37 -0.41 -13.96
C ILE A 56 -0.84 0.84 -14.68
N GLN A 57 0.23 0.71 -15.46
CA GLN A 57 0.75 1.82 -16.25
C GLN A 57 -0.26 2.27 -17.31
N SER A 58 -0.79 1.34 -18.09
CA SER A 58 -1.80 1.63 -19.11
C SER A 58 -3.06 2.26 -18.50
N THR A 59 -3.57 1.71 -17.39
CA THR A 59 -4.72 2.29 -16.68
C THR A 59 -4.41 3.70 -16.17
N PHE A 60 -3.22 3.93 -15.61
CA PHE A 60 -2.84 5.25 -15.13
C PHE A 60 -2.79 6.26 -16.28
N MET A 61 -2.06 5.92 -17.34
CA MET A 61 -1.83 6.82 -18.49
C MET A 61 -3.12 7.14 -19.25
N ASN A 62 -4.08 6.22 -19.29
CA ASN A 62 -5.34 6.40 -20.02
C ASN A 62 -6.45 7.02 -19.17
N CYS A 63 -6.50 6.74 -17.86
CA CYS A 63 -7.61 7.20 -16.99
C CYS A 63 -7.26 8.44 -16.17
N TYR A 64 -5.98 8.71 -15.92
CA TYR A 64 -5.51 9.83 -15.10
C TYR A 64 -4.73 10.85 -15.94
N LEU A 65 -5.26 11.17 -17.11
CA LEU A 65 -4.61 12.05 -18.10
C LEU A 65 -4.22 13.43 -17.54
N SER A 66 -5.02 13.99 -16.61
CA SER A 66 -4.70 15.25 -15.92
C SER A 66 -3.55 15.14 -14.91
N GLN A 67 -3.17 13.91 -14.53
CA GLN A 67 -2.05 13.60 -13.66
C GLN A 67 -0.85 13.00 -14.41
N ARG A 68 -1.00 12.76 -15.72
CA ARG A 68 0.07 12.25 -16.59
C ARG A 68 1.26 13.21 -16.63
N ASP A 69 0.95 14.49 -16.77
CA ASP A 69 1.92 15.58 -16.84
C ASP A 69 1.98 16.35 -15.51
N ALA A 70 1.32 15.85 -14.46
CA ALA A 70 1.30 16.52 -13.17
C ALA A 70 2.66 16.39 -12.51
N SER A 71 3.44 17.45 -12.66
CA SER A 71 4.58 17.84 -11.85
C SER A 71 4.15 18.15 -10.41
N PHE A 72 3.51 17.20 -9.72
CA PHE A 72 3.57 17.17 -8.27
C PHE A 72 4.66 16.15 -7.94
N PRO A 73 5.93 16.59 -7.88
CA PRO A 73 7.02 15.68 -7.63
C PRO A 73 6.74 14.96 -6.32
N SER A 74 6.64 13.62 -6.38
CA SER A 74 7.06 12.86 -5.21
C SER A 74 8.52 13.24 -4.96
N PHE A 75 8.94 13.33 -3.70
CA PHE A 75 10.35 13.65 -3.38
C PHE A 75 11.34 12.70 -4.08
N GLU A 76 10.88 11.54 -4.56
CA GLU A 76 11.69 10.44 -5.09
C GLU A 76 11.67 10.28 -6.61
N LEU A 77 10.77 10.94 -7.35
CA LEU A 77 10.66 10.82 -8.81
C LEU A 77 9.90 12.00 -9.45
N ASP A 78 10.50 12.56 -10.49
CA ASP A 78 9.86 13.49 -11.44
C ASP A 78 9.30 12.69 -12.62
N GLY A 79 8.06 12.23 -12.49
CA GLY A 79 7.39 11.32 -13.43
C GLY A 79 6.02 10.87 -12.92
N PRO A 80 5.25 10.11 -13.72
CA PRO A 80 3.90 9.68 -13.34
C PRO A 80 3.94 8.72 -12.13
N PHE A 81 2.95 8.81 -11.25
CA PHE A 81 2.90 8.00 -10.01
C PHE A 81 2.87 6.48 -10.25
N CYS A 82 2.47 6.02 -11.44
CA CYS A 82 2.53 4.61 -11.79
C CYS A 82 3.97 4.08 -11.87
N ASP A 83 4.92 4.90 -12.33
CA ASP A 83 6.33 4.50 -12.41
C ASP A 83 6.93 4.36 -11.02
N LEU A 84 6.61 5.30 -10.11
CA LEU A 84 7.02 5.18 -8.71
C LEU A 84 6.39 3.96 -8.04
N SER A 85 5.11 3.67 -8.31
CA SER A 85 4.45 2.48 -7.78
C SER A 85 5.14 1.19 -8.26
N GLN A 86 5.47 1.10 -9.55
CA GLN A 86 6.20 -0.04 -10.09
C GLN A 86 7.59 -0.18 -9.47
N LYS A 87 8.32 0.93 -9.30
CA LYS A 87 9.62 0.94 -8.63
C LYS A 87 9.52 0.37 -7.21
N ILE A 88 8.55 0.84 -6.42
CA ILE A 88 8.29 0.33 -5.06
C ILE A 88 8.01 -1.17 -5.08
N TRP A 89 7.21 -1.66 -6.03
CA TRP A 89 6.91 -3.08 -6.11
C TRP A 89 8.14 -3.93 -6.44
N VAL A 90 9.02 -3.43 -7.30
CA VAL A 90 10.31 -4.09 -7.60
C VAL A 90 11.20 -4.11 -6.35
N GLU A 91 11.31 -3.00 -5.62
CA GLU A 91 12.07 -2.92 -4.37
C GLU A 91 11.55 -3.91 -3.32
N GLN A 92 10.23 -3.95 -3.09
CA GLN A 92 9.60 -4.91 -2.18
C GLN A 92 9.82 -6.37 -2.62
N HIS A 93 9.94 -6.63 -3.92
CA HIS A 93 10.30 -7.96 -4.39
C HIS A 93 11.78 -8.29 -4.15
N GLN A 94 12.67 -7.31 -4.32
CA GLN A 94 14.10 -7.49 -4.04
C GLN A 94 14.36 -7.84 -2.57
N ASP A 95 13.63 -7.24 -1.64
CA ASP A 95 13.69 -7.61 -0.22
C ASP A 95 13.34 -9.09 -0.01
N LEU A 96 12.30 -9.58 -0.68
CA LEU A 96 11.93 -10.99 -0.62
C LEU A 96 12.97 -11.90 -1.29
N GLN A 97 13.58 -11.47 -2.38
CA GLN A 97 14.66 -12.21 -3.02
C GLN A 97 15.90 -12.30 -2.12
N LEU A 98 16.19 -11.28 -1.33
CA LEU A 98 17.26 -11.30 -0.34
C LEU A 98 16.97 -12.32 0.77
N MET A 99 15.72 -12.35 1.26
CA MET A 99 15.30 -13.24 2.34
C MET A 99 15.14 -14.71 1.92
N LEU A 100 14.56 -14.96 0.75
CA LEU A 100 14.22 -16.32 0.28
C LEU A 100 15.26 -16.90 -0.70
N GLY A 101 16.14 -16.06 -1.23
CA GLY A 101 17.05 -16.41 -2.30
C GLY A 101 16.38 -16.34 -3.69
N ARG A 102 17.17 -15.99 -4.71
CA ARG A 102 16.68 -15.90 -6.09
C ARG A 102 16.22 -17.24 -6.65
N ASP A 103 16.84 -18.35 -6.22
CA ASP A 103 16.48 -19.70 -6.68
C ASP A 103 15.07 -20.10 -6.24
N TYR A 104 14.59 -19.63 -5.08
CA TYR A 104 13.21 -19.85 -4.65
C TYR A 104 12.20 -19.36 -5.70
N TRP A 105 12.53 -18.27 -6.39
CA TRP A 105 11.68 -17.67 -7.42
C TRP A 105 11.91 -18.33 -8.77
N TYR A 106 13.14 -18.37 -9.27
CA TYR A 106 13.42 -18.86 -10.63
C TYR A 106 13.25 -20.36 -10.80
N GLN A 107 13.46 -21.15 -9.75
CA GLN A 107 13.35 -22.61 -9.77
C GLN A 107 12.08 -23.11 -9.07
N ASN A 108 11.17 -22.21 -8.70
CA ASN A 108 9.93 -22.59 -8.02
C ASN A 108 9.13 -23.58 -8.87
N LYS A 109 8.52 -24.60 -8.27
CA LYS A 109 7.62 -25.52 -8.99
C LYS A 109 6.42 -24.76 -9.57
N ASN A 110 5.92 -23.75 -8.87
CA ASN A 110 4.80 -22.94 -9.32
C ASN A 110 5.23 -21.92 -10.39
N PRO A 111 4.74 -22.03 -11.65
CA PRO A 111 5.08 -21.09 -12.72
C PRO A 111 4.68 -19.65 -12.41
N HIS A 112 3.62 -19.44 -11.63
CA HIS A 112 3.18 -18.10 -11.25
C HIS A 112 4.20 -17.39 -10.36
N LEU A 113 4.86 -18.11 -9.46
CA LEU A 113 5.94 -17.56 -8.63
C LEU A 113 7.18 -17.23 -9.47
N ARG A 114 7.50 -18.05 -10.49
CA ARG A 114 8.59 -17.75 -11.42
C ARG A 114 8.35 -16.48 -12.25
N ALA A 115 7.10 -16.12 -12.48
CA ALA A 115 6.70 -14.94 -13.25
C ALA A 115 6.64 -13.65 -12.43
N VAL A 116 6.89 -13.71 -11.12
CA VAL A 116 6.85 -12.55 -10.22
C VAL A 116 8.06 -11.65 -10.44
N HIS A 117 7.79 -10.36 -10.59
CA HIS A 117 8.80 -9.31 -10.77
C HIS A 117 8.58 -8.12 -9.81
N GLY A 118 7.49 -8.13 -9.05
CA GLY A 118 7.21 -7.16 -8.00
C GLY A 118 6.42 -7.80 -6.86
N ALA A 119 6.33 -7.10 -5.75
CA ALA A 119 5.51 -7.50 -4.60
C ALA A 119 4.76 -6.29 -4.06
N VAL A 120 3.58 -6.51 -3.48
CA VAL A 120 2.86 -5.50 -2.71
C VAL A 120 2.68 -6.00 -1.30
N TYR A 121 3.15 -5.22 -0.34
CA TYR A 121 2.95 -5.49 1.08
C TYR A 121 1.64 -4.87 1.56
N LEU A 122 0.82 -5.69 2.21
CA LEU A 122 -0.43 -5.27 2.84
C LEU A 122 -0.38 -5.64 4.32
N LYS A 123 -0.95 -4.75 5.13
CA LYS A 123 -1.17 -5.00 6.55
C LYS A 123 -2.64 -5.32 6.79
N GLU A 124 -2.92 -6.42 7.46
CA GLU A 124 -4.28 -6.78 7.83
C GLU A 124 -4.55 -6.36 9.28
N MET A 125 -5.66 -5.66 9.48
CA MET A 125 -6.04 -5.12 10.77
C MET A 125 -7.46 -5.59 11.12
N ASP A 126 -7.68 -5.93 12.39
CA ASP A 126 -9.04 -5.92 12.94
C ASP A 126 -9.50 -4.46 13.13
N VAL A 127 -10.76 -4.33 13.52
CA VAL A 127 -11.39 -3.04 13.82
C VAL A 127 -10.60 -2.27 14.87
N GLU A 128 -10.21 -2.90 15.97
CA GLU A 128 -9.49 -2.22 17.07
C GLU A 128 -8.13 -1.68 16.63
N THR A 129 -7.34 -2.50 15.94
CA THR A 129 -6.03 -2.13 15.41
C THR A 129 -6.17 -1.00 14.39
N PHE A 130 -7.12 -1.11 13.47
CA PHE A 130 -7.38 -0.06 12.48
C PHE A 130 -7.76 1.28 13.11
N LEU A 131 -8.69 1.29 14.06
CA LEU A 131 -9.11 2.50 14.77
C LEU A 131 -7.96 3.10 15.58
N THR A 132 -7.12 2.26 16.19
CA THR A 132 -5.92 2.69 16.92
C THR A 132 -4.91 3.35 15.99
N VAL A 133 -4.65 2.77 14.81
CA VAL A 133 -3.77 3.35 13.79
C VAL A 133 -4.33 4.68 13.29
N ALA A 134 -5.64 4.76 13.00
CA ALA A 134 -6.28 5.99 12.56
C ALA A 134 -6.16 7.11 13.62
N ARG A 135 -6.36 6.78 14.90
CA ARG A 135 -6.20 7.74 16.01
C ARG A 135 -4.76 8.22 16.15
N LYS A 136 -3.77 7.31 16.14
CA LYS A 136 -2.35 7.68 16.19
C LYS A 136 -1.95 8.62 15.04
N LEU A 137 -2.45 8.36 13.83
CA LEU A 137 -2.21 9.22 12.68
C LEU A 137 -2.84 10.61 12.87
N LYS A 138 -4.04 10.68 13.46
CA LYS A 138 -4.68 11.95 13.81
C LYS A 138 -3.86 12.75 14.81
N ASP A 139 -3.47 12.12 15.91
CA ASP A 139 -2.69 12.76 16.97
C ASP A 139 -1.34 13.27 16.43
N SER A 140 -0.69 12.50 15.55
CA SER A 140 0.57 12.91 14.92
C SER A 140 0.42 14.07 13.94
N MET A 141 -0.72 14.20 13.26
CA MET A 141 -0.92 15.25 12.25
C MET A 141 -1.49 16.53 12.85
N GLU A 142 -2.31 16.43 13.88
CA GLU A 142 -2.98 17.56 14.54
C GLU A 142 -2.19 18.03 15.78
N GLY A 143 -1.45 17.15 16.45
CA GLY A 143 -0.64 17.46 17.64
C GLY A 143 0.56 18.37 17.38
N SER A 144 1.04 18.45 16.13
CA SER A 144 2.11 19.39 15.73
C SER A 144 1.67 20.86 15.65
N THR A 145 0.38 21.17 15.83
CA THR A 145 -0.12 22.57 15.84
C THR A 145 -0.20 23.22 17.23
N LEU A 146 0.22 22.52 18.28
CA LEU A 146 0.29 23.06 19.64
C LEU A 146 1.73 23.00 20.16
N SER A 147 2.56 23.94 19.71
CA SER A 147 3.79 24.34 20.41
C SER A 147 3.83 25.87 20.45
N PRO A 148 3.92 26.49 21.64
CA PRO A 148 3.91 27.95 21.80
C PRO A 148 5.17 28.62 21.24
#